data_AF-A0A3A3DKF7-F1
#
_entry.id   AF-A0A3A3DKF7-F1
#
_cell.length_a   1.000
_cell.length_b   1.000
_cell.length_c   1.000
_cell.angle_alpha   90.00
_cell.angle_beta   90.00
_cell.angle_gamma   90.00
#
_symmetry.space_group_name_H-M   'P 1'
#
loop_
_entity.id
_entity.type
_entity.pdbx_description
1 polymer ?
#
loop_
_entity_poly.entity_id
_entity_poly.type
_entity_poly.pdbx_seq_one_letter_code
_entity_poly.pdbx_strand_id
1 'polypeptide(L)'
;MKRFTLAAALCISLAGCQTAYYSAMEKVGVHKREILVDRVEATKESQQESQEEFQSALERLTTLINFDGGELQSAYEQLNDDYESSLSAANDVSGNINKVEDVAEALFSEWEDELTQYSSAALKRESEKKLKQTQRQFNKLLRSMRSSEDKMQPVLSSLKDNVLYLKHNLNAQAIAAIRGEFKSLKSDIQSLIDDMNRSIADSNKFIEQMNASNT
;
A
#
# COMPACT_ATOMS: atom_id res chain seq x y z
N MET A 1 22.80 8.74 -33.13
CA MET A 1 23.26 9.31 -31.84
C MET A 1 22.35 10.42 -31.29
N LYS A 2 21.76 11.31 -32.11
CA LYS A 2 20.86 12.40 -31.64
C LYS A 2 19.50 11.96 -31.07
N ARG A 3 19.02 10.75 -31.40
CA ARG A 3 17.73 10.21 -30.91
C ARG A 3 17.80 9.67 -29.48
N PHE A 4 18.96 9.19 -29.04
CA PHE A 4 19.17 8.75 -27.65
C PHE A 4 19.32 9.93 -26.68
N THR A 5 19.78 11.08 -27.16
CA THR A 5 19.94 12.31 -26.36
C THR A 5 18.60 12.97 -26.01
N LEU A 6 17.58 12.81 -26.86
CA LEU A 6 16.24 13.37 -26.61
C LEU A 6 15.44 12.55 -25.57
N ALA A 7 15.64 11.23 -25.52
CA ALA A 7 14.99 10.36 -24.55
C ALA A 7 15.53 10.57 -23.12
N ALA A 8 16.83 10.84 -22.98
CA ALA A 8 17.44 11.15 -21.68
C ALA A 8 16.96 12.49 -21.08
N ALA A 9 16.65 13.48 -21.92
CA ALA A 9 16.17 14.78 -21.46
C ALA A 9 14.72 14.75 -20.92
N LEU A 10 13.89 13.81 -21.41
CA LEU A 10 12.49 13.68 -20.96
C LEU A 10 12.39 12.99 -19.59
N CYS A 11 13.27 12.04 -19.28
CA CYS A 11 13.32 11.40 -17.96
C CYS A 11 13.76 12.37 -16.83
N ILE A 12 14.59 13.37 -17.13
CA ILE A 12 15.02 14.38 -16.15
C ILE A 12 13.87 15.34 -15.78
N SER A 13 12.90 15.56 -16.68
CA SER A 13 11.76 16.45 -16.40
C SER A 13 10.74 15.88 -15.41
N LEU A 14 10.63 14.55 -15.27
CA LEU A 14 9.65 13.93 -14.37
C LEU A 14 10.10 13.95 -12.91
N ALA A 15 11.41 13.81 -12.64
CA ALA A 15 11.95 13.94 -11.29
C ALA A 15 11.85 15.38 -10.75
N GLY A 16 12.00 16.39 -11.63
CA GLY A 16 11.91 17.80 -11.24
C GLY A 16 10.51 18.29 -10.89
N CYS A 17 9.44 17.61 -11.34
CA CYS A 17 8.06 17.98 -11.02
C CYS A 17 7.71 17.70 -9.55
N GLN A 18 8.21 16.60 -8.98
CA GLN A 18 7.99 16.28 -7.56
C GLN A 18 8.77 17.23 -6.65
N THR A 19 10.03 17.52 -6.96
CA THR A 19 10.82 18.51 -6.21
C THR A 19 10.15 19.88 -6.23
N ALA A 20 9.66 20.33 -7.39
CA ALA A 20 8.93 21.59 -7.52
C ALA A 20 7.61 21.60 -6.73
N TYR A 21 6.88 20.48 -6.68
CA TYR A 21 5.66 20.34 -5.88
C TYR A 21 5.94 20.49 -4.38
N TYR A 22 6.91 19.76 -3.82
CA TYR A 22 7.25 19.85 -2.40
C TYR A 22 7.82 21.23 -2.03
N SER A 23 8.67 21.82 -2.88
CA SER A 23 9.16 23.18 -2.67
C SER A 23 8.06 24.25 -2.75
N ALA A 24 6.96 24.03 -3.47
CA ALA A 24 5.81 24.92 -3.46
C ALA A 24 4.99 24.80 -2.17
N MET A 25 4.83 23.58 -1.64
CA MET A 25 4.18 23.34 -0.35
C MET A 25 4.94 23.96 0.83
N GLU A 26 6.28 23.94 0.79
CA GLU A 26 7.10 24.60 1.82
C GLU A 26 6.98 26.11 1.80
N LYS A 27 6.82 26.72 0.62
CA LYS A 27 6.57 28.17 0.49
C LYS A 27 5.24 28.60 1.11
N VAL A 28 4.29 27.68 1.27
CA VAL A 28 3.03 27.91 1.98
C VAL A 28 3.02 27.35 3.40
N GLY A 29 4.19 26.93 3.91
CA GLY A 29 4.40 26.56 5.31
C GLY A 29 4.22 25.08 5.66
N VAL A 30 4.02 24.20 4.67
CA VAL A 30 3.87 22.75 4.89
C VAL A 30 5.20 22.06 4.65
N HIS A 31 5.76 21.44 5.67
CA HIS A 31 7.07 20.78 5.59
C HIS A 31 6.96 19.33 5.07
N LYS A 32 7.98 18.84 4.34
CA LYS A 32 8.01 17.45 3.84
C LYS A 32 7.80 16.39 4.93
N ARG A 33 8.20 16.69 6.17
CA ARG A 33 7.93 15.86 7.35
C ARG A 33 6.44 15.67 7.62
N GLU A 34 5.65 16.73 7.55
CA GLU A 34 4.19 16.69 7.76
C GLU A 34 3.52 15.95 6.60
N ILE A 35 3.94 16.25 5.37
CA ILE A 35 3.47 15.53 4.17
C ILE A 35 3.73 14.03 4.32
N LEU A 36 4.90 13.63 4.82
CA LEU A 36 5.23 12.21 5.02
C LEU A 36 4.28 11.55 6.04
N VAL A 37 3.97 12.23 7.14
CA VAL A 37 3.00 11.75 8.13
C VAL A 37 1.62 11.56 7.49
N ASP A 38 1.13 12.55 6.75
CA ASP A 38 -0.16 12.50 6.06
C ASP A 38 -0.23 11.35 5.04
N ARG A 39 0.87 11.11 4.30
CA ARG A 39 0.93 9.99 3.34
C ARG A 39 0.93 8.63 4.03
N VAL A 40 1.63 8.50 5.17
CA VAL A 40 1.62 7.26 5.94
C VAL A 40 0.23 7.01 6.54
N GLU A 41 -0.47 8.07 6.98
CA GLU A 41 -1.85 7.98 7.45
C GLU A 41 -2.82 7.57 6.34
N ALA A 42 -2.75 8.21 5.17
CA ALA A 42 -3.56 7.81 4.01
C ALA A 42 -3.27 6.37 3.55
N THR A 43 -2.03 5.91 3.64
CA THR A 43 -1.67 4.52 3.32
C THR A 43 -2.25 3.55 4.35
N LYS A 44 -2.24 3.92 5.63
CA LYS A 44 -2.88 3.15 6.71
C LYS A 44 -4.38 3.01 6.45
N GLU A 45 -5.07 4.09 6.12
CA GLU A 45 -6.51 4.08 5.81
C GLU A 45 -6.81 3.20 4.60
N SER A 46 -6.05 3.36 3.51
CA SER A 46 -6.18 2.51 2.31
C SER A 46 -5.94 1.02 2.60
N GLN A 47 -5.03 0.69 3.52
CA GLN A 47 -4.83 -0.69 3.97
C GLN A 47 -6.04 -1.22 4.76
N GLN A 48 -6.69 -0.38 5.57
CA GLN A 48 -7.90 -0.76 6.31
C GLN A 48 -9.07 -1.01 5.35
N GLU A 49 -9.30 -0.11 4.39
CA GLU A 49 -10.30 -0.30 3.34
C GLU A 49 -10.05 -1.59 2.56
N SER A 50 -8.80 -1.85 2.17
CA SER A 50 -8.44 -3.09 1.47
C SER A 50 -8.71 -4.34 2.32
N GLN A 51 -8.49 -4.31 3.64
CA GLN A 51 -8.85 -5.41 4.54
C GLN A 51 -10.36 -5.71 4.50
N GLU A 52 -11.19 -4.66 4.52
CA GLU A 52 -12.65 -4.78 4.49
C GLU A 52 -13.15 -5.41 3.18
N GLU A 53 -12.56 -5.03 2.05
CA GLU A 53 -12.90 -5.59 0.74
C GLU A 53 -12.53 -7.08 0.64
N PHE A 54 -11.31 -7.45 1.04
CA PHE A 54 -10.91 -8.86 1.05
C PHE A 54 -11.72 -9.71 2.03
N GLN A 55 -12.11 -9.14 3.17
CA GLN A 55 -12.99 -9.80 4.13
C GLN A 55 -14.39 -10.02 3.54
N SER A 56 -14.94 -9.02 2.85
CA SER A 56 -16.26 -9.11 2.19
C SER A 56 -16.25 -10.19 1.11
N ALA A 57 -15.21 -10.22 0.26
CA ALA A 57 -15.02 -11.25 -0.75
C ALA A 57 -14.97 -12.66 -0.13
N LEU A 58 -14.27 -12.82 1.00
CA LEU A 58 -14.20 -14.09 1.73
C LEU A 58 -15.56 -14.52 2.31
N GLU A 59 -16.35 -13.58 2.81
CA GLU A 59 -17.69 -13.83 3.34
C GLU A 59 -18.68 -14.25 2.24
N ARG A 60 -18.64 -13.59 1.08
CA ARG A 60 -19.42 -14.00 -0.10
C ARG A 60 -19.03 -15.38 -0.60
N LEU A 61 -17.74 -15.66 -0.66
CA LEU A 61 -17.25 -16.97 -1.03
C LEU A 61 -17.73 -18.05 -0.06
N THR A 62 -17.70 -17.76 1.25
CA THR A 62 -18.19 -18.64 2.30
C THR A 62 -19.69 -18.88 2.19
N THR A 63 -20.45 -17.88 1.76
CA THR A 63 -21.90 -18.00 1.51
C THR A 63 -22.18 -18.93 0.33
N LEU A 64 -21.41 -18.81 -0.76
CA LEU A 64 -21.55 -19.65 -1.96
C LEU A 64 -21.28 -21.14 -1.68
N ILE A 65 -20.34 -21.48 -0.81
CA ILE A 65 -19.98 -22.90 -0.52
C ILE A 65 -20.95 -23.64 0.39
N ASN A 66 -21.61 -22.90 1.29
CA ASN A 66 -22.57 -23.40 2.26
C ASN A 66 -24.00 -23.36 1.72
N PHE A 67 -24.13 -23.10 0.43
CA PHE A 67 -25.40 -22.94 -0.23
C PHE A 67 -26.18 -24.27 -0.29
N ASP A 68 -27.37 -24.28 0.31
CA ASP A 68 -28.34 -25.39 0.35
C ASP A 68 -29.70 -25.00 -0.30
N GLY A 69 -29.66 -24.16 -1.34
CA GLY A 69 -30.83 -23.66 -2.06
C GLY A 69 -31.03 -22.14 -1.93
N GLY A 70 -31.49 -21.47 -3.00
CA GLY A 70 -31.57 -19.99 -3.11
C GLY A 70 -31.15 -19.44 -4.49
N GLU A 71 -30.71 -18.18 -4.57
CA GLU A 71 -30.26 -17.53 -5.81
C GLU A 71 -28.73 -17.47 -5.92
N LEU A 72 -28.11 -18.55 -6.42
CA LEU A 72 -26.66 -18.62 -6.70
C LEU A 72 -26.17 -17.43 -7.53
N GLN A 73 -27.01 -16.95 -8.45
CA GLN A 73 -26.70 -15.84 -9.35
C GLN A 73 -26.40 -14.55 -8.56
N SER A 74 -27.25 -14.21 -7.58
CA SER A 74 -27.07 -13.00 -6.78
C SER A 74 -25.80 -13.05 -5.93
N ALA A 75 -25.49 -14.21 -5.35
CA ALA A 75 -24.26 -14.38 -4.57
C ALA A 75 -23.00 -14.35 -5.46
N TYR A 76 -23.08 -14.87 -6.68
CA TYR A 76 -22.02 -14.76 -7.68
C TYR A 76 -21.79 -13.30 -8.10
N GLU A 77 -22.86 -12.54 -8.39
CA GLU A 77 -22.77 -11.13 -8.76
C GLU A 77 -22.08 -10.31 -7.67
N GLN A 78 -22.46 -10.53 -6.41
CA GLN A 78 -21.82 -9.88 -5.27
C GLN A 78 -20.35 -10.28 -5.11
N LEU A 79 -20.00 -11.55 -5.31
CA LEU A 79 -18.59 -11.96 -5.29
C LEU A 79 -17.77 -11.29 -6.40
N ASN A 80 -18.36 -11.12 -7.59
CA ASN A 80 -17.71 -10.41 -8.68
C ASN A 80 -17.48 -8.94 -8.32
N ASP A 81 -18.47 -8.28 -7.72
CA ASP A 81 -18.35 -6.89 -7.25
C ASP A 81 -17.26 -6.77 -6.17
N ASP A 82 -17.25 -7.65 -5.17
CA ASP A 82 -16.22 -7.67 -4.12
C ASP A 82 -14.80 -7.91 -4.68
N TYR A 83 -14.67 -8.71 -5.75
CA TYR A 83 -13.40 -8.89 -6.45
C TYR A 83 -12.92 -7.60 -7.11
N GLU A 84 -13.80 -6.88 -7.81
CA GLU A 84 -13.44 -5.61 -8.46
C GLU A 84 -13.11 -4.52 -7.42
N SER A 85 -13.85 -4.47 -6.30
CA SER A 85 -13.55 -3.57 -5.18
C SER A 85 -12.21 -3.91 -4.52
N SER A 86 -11.94 -5.19 -4.27
CA SER A 86 -10.64 -5.66 -3.74
C SER A 86 -9.49 -5.31 -4.67
N LEU A 87 -9.68 -5.42 -5.99
CA LEU A 87 -8.70 -5.04 -7.00
C LEU A 87 -8.43 -3.53 -6.97
N SER A 88 -9.47 -2.71 -6.89
CA SER A 88 -9.33 -1.26 -6.77
C SER A 88 -8.57 -0.88 -5.50
N ALA A 89 -8.98 -1.41 -4.35
CA ALA A 89 -8.35 -1.12 -3.08
C ALA A 89 -6.87 -1.54 -3.04
N ALA A 90 -6.51 -2.68 -3.65
CA ALA A 90 -5.12 -3.10 -3.77
C ALA A 90 -4.27 -2.15 -4.64
N ASN A 91 -4.85 -1.61 -5.72
CA ASN A 91 -4.18 -0.60 -6.54
C ASN A 91 -3.99 0.71 -5.78
N ASP A 92 -4.97 1.11 -4.97
CA ASP A 92 -4.88 2.30 -4.12
C ASP A 92 -3.80 2.15 -3.04
N VAL A 93 -3.69 0.97 -2.40
CA VAL A 93 -2.60 0.68 -1.47
C VAL A 93 -1.25 0.80 -2.18
N SER A 94 -1.10 0.15 -3.33
CA SER A 94 0.14 0.20 -4.13
C SER A 94 0.53 1.66 -4.48
N GLY A 95 -0.45 2.44 -4.92
CA GLY A 95 -0.26 3.85 -5.26
C GLY A 95 0.09 4.73 -4.06
N ASN A 96 -0.47 4.45 -2.89
CA ASN A 96 -0.17 5.19 -1.66
C ASN A 96 1.22 4.85 -1.11
N ILE A 97 1.64 3.59 -1.16
CA ILE A 97 3.00 3.18 -0.77
C ILE A 97 4.05 3.90 -1.63
N ASN A 98 3.84 3.99 -2.95
CA ASN A 98 4.73 4.74 -3.85
C ASN A 98 4.85 6.22 -3.43
N LYS A 99 3.72 6.87 -3.11
CA LYS A 99 3.74 8.28 -2.66
C LYS A 99 4.46 8.47 -1.33
N VAL A 100 4.37 7.50 -0.41
CA VAL A 100 5.11 7.50 0.86
C VAL A 100 6.61 7.41 0.60
N GLU A 101 7.03 6.52 -0.30
CA GLU A 101 8.43 6.35 -0.71
C GLU A 101 8.99 7.62 -1.34
N ASP A 102 8.29 8.21 -2.30
CA ASP A 102 8.71 9.45 -2.99
C ASP A 102 8.94 10.62 -2.01
N VAL A 103 8.02 10.83 -1.06
CA VAL A 103 8.15 11.93 -0.07
C VAL A 103 9.31 11.66 0.88
N ALA A 104 9.50 10.41 1.32
CA ALA A 104 10.57 10.04 2.24
C ALA A 104 11.94 10.21 1.59
N GLU A 105 12.11 9.80 0.34
CA GLU A 105 13.35 10.01 -0.42
C GLU A 105 13.68 11.50 -0.55
N ALA A 106 12.69 12.33 -0.90
CA ALA A 106 12.86 13.77 -0.99
C ALA A 106 13.25 14.40 0.36
N LEU A 107 12.59 13.99 1.45
CA LEU A 107 12.89 14.45 2.81
C LEU A 107 14.31 14.08 3.24
N PHE A 108 14.73 12.83 3.00
CA PHE A 108 16.05 12.38 3.42
C PHE A 108 17.17 13.01 2.60
N SER A 109 16.98 13.19 1.29
CA SER A 109 17.95 13.88 0.43
C SER A 109 18.18 15.32 0.90
N GLU A 110 17.09 16.06 1.15
CA GLU A 110 17.21 17.44 1.64
C GLU A 110 17.88 17.51 3.01
N TRP A 111 17.50 16.63 3.93
CA TRP A 111 18.09 16.61 5.26
C TRP A 111 19.60 16.29 5.18
N GLU A 112 20.02 15.38 4.31
CA GLU A 112 21.45 15.09 4.06
C GLU A 112 22.22 16.31 3.53
N ASP A 113 21.62 17.06 2.60
CA ASP A 113 22.22 18.29 2.09
C ASP A 113 22.35 19.37 3.18
N GLU A 114 21.32 19.54 4.02
CA GLU A 114 21.32 20.49 5.13
C GLU A 114 22.35 20.13 6.22
N LEU A 115 22.65 18.85 6.42
CA LEU A 115 23.72 18.41 7.32
C LEU A 115 25.09 18.98 6.94
N THR A 116 25.31 19.35 5.68
CA THR A 116 26.56 19.98 5.21
C THR A 116 26.66 21.46 5.58
N GLN A 117 25.52 22.10 5.89
CA GLN A 117 25.42 23.54 6.12
C GLN A 117 25.63 23.92 7.60
N TYR A 118 25.58 22.94 8.52
CA TYR A 118 25.82 23.19 9.94
C TYR A 118 27.25 23.68 10.21
N SER A 119 27.35 24.83 10.89
CA SER A 119 28.62 25.31 11.46
C SER A 119 28.99 24.62 12.79
N SER A 120 27.99 24.18 13.56
CA SER A 120 28.20 23.50 14.85
C SER A 120 28.32 21.98 14.67
N ALA A 121 29.50 21.44 14.99
CA ALA A 121 29.74 19.99 14.93
C ALA A 121 28.87 19.19 15.91
N ALA A 122 28.47 19.79 17.04
CA ALA A 122 27.57 19.13 17.99
C ALA A 122 26.15 18.99 17.43
N LEU A 123 25.60 20.09 16.89
CA LEU A 123 24.26 20.09 16.27
C LEU A 123 24.21 19.19 15.04
N LYS A 124 25.25 19.21 14.21
CA LYS A 124 25.37 18.30 13.06
C LYS A 124 25.27 16.83 13.46
N ARG A 125 26.05 16.41 14.48
CA ARG A 125 26.05 15.02 14.97
C ARG A 125 24.69 14.61 15.54
N GLU A 126 24.00 15.51 16.22
CA GLU A 126 22.67 15.25 16.75
C GLU A 126 21.65 15.07 15.62
N SER A 127 21.67 15.96 14.63
CA SER A 127 20.81 15.91 13.44
C SER A 127 21.07 14.65 12.60
N GLU A 128 22.34 14.28 12.38
CA GLU A 128 22.74 13.01 11.73
C GLU A 128 22.20 11.78 12.46
N LYS A 129 22.21 11.79 13.80
CA LYS A 129 21.68 10.68 14.61
C LYS A 129 20.17 10.54 14.41
N LYS A 130 19.44 11.67 14.38
CA LYS A 130 17.99 11.72 14.14
C LYS A 130 17.66 11.21 12.73
N LEU A 131 18.35 11.71 11.70
CA LEU A 131 18.18 11.24 10.31
C LEU A 131 18.34 9.72 10.21
N LYS A 132 19.46 9.18 10.71
CA LYS A 132 19.74 7.74 10.68
C LYS A 132 18.68 6.92 11.43
N GLN A 133 18.13 7.47 12.52
CA GLN A 133 17.06 6.81 13.26
C GLN A 133 15.76 6.79 12.45
N THR A 134 15.36 7.92 11.86
CA THR A 134 14.17 8.03 11.02
C THR A 134 14.27 7.12 9.79
N GLN A 135 15.41 7.11 9.09
CA GLN A 135 15.64 6.23 7.94
C GLN A 135 15.49 4.75 8.32
N ARG A 136 16.00 4.31 9.47
CA ARG A 136 15.84 2.91 9.92
C ARG A 136 14.38 2.55 10.19
N GLN A 137 13.64 3.45 10.82
CA GLN A 137 12.22 3.24 11.13
C GLN A 137 11.37 3.24 9.86
N PHE A 138 11.63 4.18 8.95
CA PHE A 138 11.00 4.24 7.65
C PHE A 138 11.24 2.96 6.84
N ASN A 139 12.48 2.48 6.77
CA ASN A 139 12.79 1.23 6.05
C ASN A 139 12.07 0.00 6.63
N LYS A 140 11.83 -0.02 7.95
CA LYS A 140 11.03 -1.08 8.58
C LYS A 140 9.56 -0.99 8.14
N LEU A 141 9.00 0.23 8.15
CA LEU A 141 7.65 0.50 7.71
C LEU A 141 7.45 0.11 6.24
N LEU A 142 8.30 0.61 5.34
CA LEU A 142 8.21 0.38 3.90
C LEU A 142 8.25 -1.12 3.58
N ARG A 143 9.13 -1.89 4.23
CA ARG A 143 9.18 -3.35 4.05
C ARG A 143 7.88 -4.04 4.48
N SER A 144 7.26 -3.57 5.56
CA SER A 144 5.98 -4.12 6.03
C SER A 144 4.86 -3.83 5.03
N MET A 145 4.80 -2.59 4.53
CA MET A 145 3.86 -2.16 3.50
C MET A 145 4.01 -2.94 2.18
N ARG A 146 5.24 -3.09 1.67
CA ARG A 146 5.50 -3.88 0.45
C ARG A 146 5.20 -5.36 0.64
N SER A 147 5.47 -5.92 1.83
CA SER A 147 5.13 -7.32 2.11
C SER A 147 3.62 -7.59 2.07
N SER A 148 2.79 -6.66 2.54
CA SER A 148 1.33 -6.80 2.43
C SER A 148 0.84 -6.58 1.01
N GLU A 149 1.38 -5.59 0.29
CA GLU A 149 1.11 -5.34 -1.14
C GLU A 149 1.40 -6.58 -2.01
N ASP A 150 2.59 -7.19 -1.85
CA ASP A 150 3.03 -8.35 -2.62
C ASP A 150 2.09 -9.55 -2.46
N LYS A 151 1.40 -9.67 -1.32
CA LYS A 151 0.44 -10.74 -1.05
C LYS A 151 -0.95 -10.49 -1.63
N MET A 152 -1.29 -9.25 -1.99
CA MET A 152 -2.59 -8.93 -2.60
C MET A 152 -2.72 -9.58 -3.97
N GLN A 153 -1.67 -9.56 -4.79
CA GLN A 153 -1.73 -10.04 -6.17
C GLN A 153 -2.06 -11.55 -6.27
N PRO A 154 -1.39 -12.46 -5.52
CA PRO A 154 -1.77 -13.86 -5.48
C PRO A 154 -3.22 -14.09 -5.03
N VAL A 155 -3.68 -13.35 -4.02
CA VAL A 155 -5.07 -13.43 -3.52
C VAL A 155 -6.07 -12.99 -4.58
N LEU A 156 -5.81 -11.86 -5.25
CA LEU A 156 -6.64 -11.34 -6.34
C LEU A 156 -6.66 -12.27 -7.54
N SER A 157 -5.53 -12.89 -7.90
CA SER A 157 -5.48 -13.87 -8.98
C SER A 157 -6.37 -15.07 -8.67
N SER A 158 -6.27 -15.62 -7.45
CA SER A 158 -7.12 -16.72 -7.02
C SER A 158 -8.60 -16.32 -6.98
N LEU A 159 -8.96 -15.14 -6.47
CA LEU A 159 -10.33 -14.63 -6.51
C LEU A 159 -10.86 -14.53 -7.96
N LYS A 160 -10.06 -13.94 -8.85
CA LYS A 160 -10.39 -13.78 -10.27
C LYS A 160 -10.67 -15.13 -10.94
N ASP A 161 -9.82 -16.12 -10.72
CA ASP A 161 -9.98 -17.45 -11.31
C ASP A 161 -11.29 -18.10 -10.86
N ASN A 162 -11.64 -17.93 -9.57
CA ASN A 162 -12.90 -18.42 -9.03
C ASN A 162 -14.12 -17.70 -9.61
N VAL A 163 -14.07 -16.37 -9.75
CA VAL A 163 -15.11 -15.57 -10.41
C VAL A 163 -15.29 -16.02 -11.87
N LEU A 164 -14.20 -16.14 -12.63
CA LEU A 164 -14.25 -16.56 -14.04
C LEU A 164 -14.79 -17.97 -14.21
N TYR A 165 -14.39 -18.89 -13.34
CA TYR A 165 -14.89 -20.26 -13.36
C TYR A 165 -16.40 -20.30 -13.09
N LEU A 166 -16.86 -19.62 -12.04
CA LEU A 166 -18.27 -19.59 -11.67
C LEU A 166 -19.14 -18.92 -12.72
N LYS A 167 -18.65 -17.88 -13.40
CA LYS A 167 -19.37 -17.16 -14.47
C LYS A 167 -19.99 -18.07 -15.52
N HIS A 168 -19.31 -19.15 -15.89
CA HIS A 168 -19.75 -20.06 -16.95
C HIS A 168 -20.29 -21.39 -16.42
N ASN A 169 -20.05 -21.69 -15.15
CA ASN A 169 -20.33 -23.00 -14.58
C ASN A 169 -21.23 -22.94 -13.36
N LEU A 170 -21.92 -21.82 -13.10
CA LEU A 170 -22.66 -21.60 -11.86
C LEU A 170 -23.75 -22.66 -11.61
N ASN A 171 -23.40 -23.66 -10.79
CA ASN A 171 -24.27 -24.72 -10.34
C ASN A 171 -23.66 -25.41 -9.11
N ALA A 172 -24.44 -26.27 -8.45
CA ALA A 172 -24.01 -26.98 -7.23
C ALA A 172 -22.76 -27.87 -7.44
N GLN A 173 -22.58 -28.45 -8.63
CA GLN A 173 -21.42 -29.30 -8.94
C GLN A 173 -20.14 -28.47 -9.08
N ALA A 174 -20.22 -27.32 -9.74
CA ALA A 174 -19.10 -26.38 -9.87
C ALA A 174 -18.68 -25.83 -8.51
N ILE A 175 -19.64 -25.47 -7.65
CA ILE A 175 -19.37 -25.05 -6.26
C ILE A 175 -18.66 -26.16 -5.48
N ALA A 176 -19.07 -27.41 -5.64
CA ALA A 176 -18.40 -28.53 -4.98
C ALA A 176 -16.97 -28.74 -5.50
N ALA A 177 -16.72 -28.54 -6.80
CA ALA A 177 -15.42 -28.73 -7.44
C ALA A 177 -14.34 -27.74 -6.95
N ILE A 178 -14.73 -26.51 -6.58
CA ILE A 178 -13.80 -25.44 -6.19
C ILE A 178 -13.60 -25.32 -4.67
N ARG A 179 -14.23 -26.16 -3.85
CA ARG A 179 -14.08 -26.15 -2.37
C ARG A 179 -12.62 -26.26 -1.91
N GLY A 180 -11.78 -26.97 -2.66
CA GLY A 180 -10.34 -27.08 -2.39
C GLY A 180 -9.61 -25.75 -2.57
N GLU A 181 -9.81 -25.11 -3.72
CA GLU A 181 -9.24 -23.79 -4.05
C GLU A 181 -9.67 -22.72 -3.03
N PHE A 182 -10.94 -22.74 -2.64
CA PHE A 182 -11.48 -21.82 -1.64
C PHE A 182 -10.83 -21.96 -0.26
N LYS A 183 -10.45 -23.17 0.14
CA LYS A 183 -9.76 -23.37 1.42
C LYS A 183 -8.37 -22.72 1.39
N SER A 184 -7.66 -22.79 0.26
CA SER A 184 -6.39 -22.09 0.08
C SER A 184 -6.60 -20.58 0.13
N LEU A 185 -7.55 -20.07 -0.67
CA LEU A 185 -7.86 -18.65 -0.75
C LEU A 185 -8.25 -18.06 0.61
N LYS A 186 -9.03 -18.78 1.42
CA LYS A 186 -9.33 -18.36 2.80
C LYS A 186 -8.07 -18.18 3.66
N SER A 187 -7.13 -19.11 3.55
CA SER A 187 -5.85 -19.04 4.27
C SER A 187 -5.00 -17.86 3.79
N ASP A 188 -5.00 -17.62 2.47
CA ASP A 188 -4.23 -16.54 1.86
C ASP A 188 -4.79 -15.16 2.24
N ILE A 189 -6.12 -15.00 2.24
CA ILE A 189 -6.81 -13.79 2.71
C ILE A 189 -6.52 -13.55 4.20
N GLN A 190 -6.60 -14.58 5.05
CA GLN A 190 -6.28 -14.41 6.47
C GLN A 190 -4.82 -13.98 6.67
N SER A 191 -3.88 -14.57 5.93
CA SER A 191 -2.48 -14.14 6.01
C SER A 191 -2.28 -12.71 5.49
N LEU A 192 -3.01 -12.30 4.47
CA LEU A 192 -2.97 -10.93 3.94
C LEU A 192 -3.47 -9.93 4.99
N ILE A 193 -4.59 -10.21 5.64
CA ILE A 193 -5.16 -9.38 6.72
C ILE A 193 -4.17 -9.26 7.89
N ASP A 194 -3.50 -10.34 8.27
CA ASP A 194 -2.49 -10.33 9.33
C ASP A 194 -1.25 -9.48 8.98
N ASP A 195 -0.82 -9.50 7.71
CA ASP A 195 0.26 -8.63 7.21
C ASP A 195 -0.15 -7.16 7.19
N MET A 196 -1.37 -6.86 6.73
CA MET A 196 -1.92 -5.49 6.76
C MET A 196 -2.02 -4.95 8.18
N ASN A 197 -2.48 -5.76 9.15
CA ASN A 197 -2.52 -5.37 10.56
C ASN A 197 -1.13 -5.02 11.11
N ARG A 198 -0.10 -5.79 10.70
CA ARG A 198 1.30 -5.50 11.06
C ARG A 198 1.80 -4.21 10.41
N SER A 199 1.47 -3.97 9.14
CA SER A 199 1.79 -2.73 8.44
C SER A 199 1.14 -1.52 9.09
N ILE A 200 -0.16 -1.58 9.39
CA ILE A 200 -0.92 -0.53 10.10
C ILE A 200 -0.29 -0.23 11.47
N ALA A 201 0.09 -1.26 12.23
CA ALA A 201 0.75 -1.08 13.53
C ALA A 201 2.13 -0.42 13.40
N ASP A 202 2.89 -0.72 12.35
CA ASP A 202 4.16 -0.07 12.07
C ASP A 202 3.95 1.38 11.56
N SER A 203 2.88 1.67 10.80
CA SER A 203 2.48 3.04 10.41
C SER A 203 2.21 3.91 11.64
N ASN A 204 1.42 3.42 12.58
CA ASN A 204 1.11 4.15 13.83
C ASN A 204 2.38 4.48 14.62
N LYS A 205 3.28 3.50 14.77
CA LYS A 205 4.57 3.72 15.47
C LYS A 205 5.44 4.75 14.76
N PHE A 206 5.47 4.74 13.43
CA PHE A 206 6.23 5.71 12.65
C PHE A 206 5.65 7.12 12.83
N ILE A 207 4.33 7.28 12.71
CA ILE A 207 3.63 8.55 12.92
C ILE A 207 3.90 9.10 14.33
N GLU A 208 3.74 8.27 15.37
CA GLU A 208 4.03 8.66 16.76
C GLU A 208 5.46 9.17 16.94
N GLN A 209 6.45 8.48 16.35
CA GLN A 209 7.86 8.85 16.44
C GLN A 209 8.17 10.16 15.70
N MET A 210 7.52 10.37 14.56
CA MET A 210 7.66 11.59 13.78
C MET A 210 7.08 12.79 14.54
N ASN A 211 5.94 12.61 15.20
CA ASN A 211 5.29 13.64 16.01
C ASN A 211 6.07 13.94 17.32
N ALA A 212 6.59 12.91 18.00
CA ALA A 212 7.40 13.10 19.21
C ALA A 212 8.74 13.81 18.94
N SER A 213 9.24 13.77 17.71
CA SER A 213 10.45 14.48 17.30
C SER A 213 10.21 15.98 17.02
N ASN A 214 8.95 16.44 17.03
CA ASN A 214 8.56 17.83 16.81
C ASN A 214 8.41 18.63 18.13
N THR A 215 8.42 17.97 19.29
CA THR A 215 8.36 18.55 20.63
C THR A 215 9.71 18.51 21.32
#